data_AF-A0A2H0DZR0-F1
#
_entry.id   AF-A0A2H0DZR0-F1
#
_cell.length_a   1.000
_cell.length_b   1.000
_cell.length_c   1.000
_cell.angle_alpha   90.00
_cell.angle_beta   90.00
_cell.angle_gamma   90.00
#
_symmetry.space_group_name_H-M   'P 1'
#
loop_
_entity.id
_entity.type
_entity.pdbx_description
1 polymer ?
#
loop_
_entity_poly.entity_id
_entity_poly.type
_entity_poly.pdbx_seq_one_letter_code
_entity_poly.pdbx_strand_id
1 'polypeptide(L)'
;SWPIFIVLLSTVILKERLNLRRGLSILLGFSGVALVLTKGSFAQVRLDNYLVDGLVLVAAFVFGLFSVLSKKIRLEQYTLLTIYFLTATVAALISMLLLSQFAWPIKNALLLILVNGLFVNGFSYIFWIKALKAAEASFVAPFVFLTPVLAAVYLIVFFQESLLPVYGIGLATVVVAGLLNR
;
A
#
# COMPACT_ATOMS: atom_id res chain seq x y z
N SER A 1 3.13 -0.87 -6.55
CA SER A 1 2.74 -2.01 -7.42
C SER A 1 1.42 -2.66 -7.02
N TRP A 2 1.18 -2.93 -5.73
CA TRP A 2 -0.06 -3.60 -5.29
C TRP A 2 -1.40 -2.92 -5.67
N PRO A 3 -1.53 -1.57 -5.80
CA PRO A 3 -2.81 -0.98 -6.23
C PRO A 3 -3.18 -1.37 -7.67
N ILE A 4 -2.18 -1.62 -8.53
CA ILE A 4 -2.37 -2.13 -9.89
C ILE A 4 -3.00 -3.53 -9.83
N PHE A 5 -2.47 -4.41 -8.98
CA PHE A 5 -3.02 -5.74 -8.78
C PHE A 5 -4.43 -5.70 -8.21
N ILE A 6 -4.77 -4.76 -7.31
CA ILE A 6 -6.16 -4.61 -6.85
C ILE A 6 -7.10 -4.35 -8.00
N VAL A 7 -6.75 -3.44 -8.91
CA VAL A 7 -7.63 -3.11 -10.04
C VAL A 7 -7.73 -4.30 -11.01
N LEU A 8 -6.61 -4.93 -11.34
CA LEU A 8 -6.63 -6.11 -12.23
C LEU A 8 -7.42 -7.27 -11.62
N LEU A 9 -7.28 -7.51 -10.32
CA LEU A 9 -7.99 -8.58 -9.64
C LEU A 9 -9.45 -8.21 -9.40
N SER A 10 -9.80 -6.93 -9.23
CA SER A 10 -11.20 -6.52 -9.06
C SER A 10 -12.01 -6.71 -10.35
N THR A 11 -11.40 -6.52 -11.52
CA THR A 11 -12.07 -6.78 -12.80
C THR A 11 -12.33 -8.28 -13.01
N VAL A 12 -11.40 -9.15 -12.62
CA VAL A 12 -11.54 -10.60 -12.78
C VAL A 12 -12.45 -11.21 -11.70
N ILE A 13 -12.19 -10.88 -10.43
CA ILE A 13 -12.83 -11.55 -9.28
C ILE A 13 -14.17 -10.90 -8.91
N LEU A 14 -14.23 -9.56 -8.92
CA LEU A 14 -15.44 -8.80 -8.56
C LEU A 14 -16.27 -8.43 -9.79
N LYS A 15 -15.74 -8.62 -11.01
CA LYS A 15 -16.38 -8.25 -12.27
C LYS A 15 -16.65 -6.74 -12.36
N GLU A 16 -15.82 -5.93 -11.71
CA GLU A 16 -15.86 -4.47 -11.85
C GLU A 16 -15.53 -4.06 -13.29
N ARG A 17 -16.19 -3.03 -13.81
CA ARG A 17 -15.93 -2.53 -15.16
C ARG A 17 -14.70 -1.63 -15.14
N LEU A 18 -13.66 -2.01 -15.89
CA LEU A 18 -12.51 -1.13 -16.11
C LEU A 18 -12.82 -0.18 -17.26
N ASN A 19 -13.11 1.08 -16.94
CA ASN A 19 -13.17 2.12 -17.95
C ASN A 19 -11.75 2.66 -18.23
N LEU A 20 -11.58 3.30 -19.39
CA LEU A 20 -10.29 3.87 -19.79
C LEU A 20 -9.76 4.88 -18.75
N ARG A 21 -10.66 5.62 -18.10
CA ARG A 21 -10.33 6.57 -17.04
C ARG A 21 -9.64 5.91 -15.85
N ARG A 22 -10.19 4.81 -15.31
CA ARG A 22 -9.58 4.05 -14.21
C ARG A 22 -8.21 3.52 -14.59
N GLY A 23 -8.07 2.99 -15.82
CA GLY A 23 -6.78 2.54 -16.35
C GLY A 23 -5.74 3.67 -16.37
N LEU A 24 -6.09 4.82 -16.94
CA LEU A 24 -5.21 6.00 -16.98
C LEU A 24 -4.89 6.54 -15.59
N SER A 25 -5.85 6.58 -14.67
CA SER A 25 -5.64 6.98 -13.28
C SER A 25 -4.56 6.11 -12.61
N ILE A 26 -4.60 4.80 -12.79
CA ILE A 26 -3.61 3.90 -12.18
C ILE A 26 -2.22 4.11 -12.76
N LEU A 27 -2.12 4.25 -14.09
CA LEU A 27 -0.85 4.49 -14.76
C LEU A 27 -0.25 5.82 -14.31
N LEU A 28 -1.04 6.91 -14.30
CA LEU A 28 -0.61 8.22 -13.84
C LEU A 28 -0.18 8.19 -12.37
N GLY A 29 -0.98 7.57 -11.49
CA GLY A 29 -0.65 7.45 -10.08
C GLY A 29 0.65 6.67 -9.85
N PHE A 30 0.83 5.56 -10.57
CA PHE A 30 2.07 4.78 -10.50
C PHE A 30 3.28 5.57 -11.01
N SER A 31 3.15 6.28 -12.13
CA SER A 31 4.21 7.14 -12.68
C SER A 31 4.59 8.27 -11.71
N GLY A 32 3.60 8.91 -11.08
CA GLY A 32 3.83 9.95 -10.08
C GLY A 32 4.62 9.42 -8.87
N VAL A 33 4.28 8.23 -8.39
CA VAL A 33 5.03 7.57 -7.31
C VAL A 33 6.44 7.18 -7.76
N ALA A 34 6.59 6.62 -8.96
CA ALA A 34 7.90 6.25 -9.49
C ALA A 34 8.83 7.47 -9.61
N LEU A 35 8.31 8.63 -10.04
CA LEU A 35 9.04 9.88 -10.07
C LEU A 35 9.53 10.31 -8.67
N VAL A 36 8.66 10.26 -7.66
CA VAL A 36 9.02 10.62 -6.28
C VAL A 36 10.07 9.67 -5.71
N LEU A 37 9.87 8.36 -5.87
CA LEU A 37 10.77 7.34 -5.32
C LEU A 37 12.15 7.36 -5.97
N THR A 38 12.22 7.66 -7.28
CA THR A 38 13.50 7.75 -8.01
C THR A 38 14.18 9.11 -7.86
N LYS A 39 13.55 10.06 -7.15
CA LYS A 39 14.02 11.46 -7.05
C LYS A 39 14.31 12.08 -8.43
N GLY A 40 13.62 11.61 -9.48
CA GLY A 40 13.79 12.02 -10.88
C GLY A 40 14.89 11.29 -11.66
N SER A 41 15.67 10.44 -11.02
CA SER A 41 16.77 9.70 -11.66
C SER A 41 16.45 8.21 -11.78
N PHE A 42 15.77 7.82 -12.86
CA PHE A 42 15.47 6.42 -13.15
C PHE A 42 16.73 5.56 -13.38
N ALA A 43 17.87 6.16 -13.72
CA ALA A 43 19.15 5.47 -13.86
C ALA A 43 19.67 4.84 -12.56
N GLN A 44 19.12 5.25 -11.40
CA GLN A 44 19.47 4.68 -10.10
C GLN A 44 18.63 3.44 -9.75
N VAL A 45 17.58 3.14 -10.54
CA VAL A 45 16.79 1.92 -10.34
C VAL A 45 17.61 0.74 -10.82
N ARG A 46 18.01 -0.11 -9.88
CA ARG A 46 18.79 -1.31 -10.15
C ARG A 46 17.95 -2.54 -9.83
N LEU A 47 17.80 -3.41 -10.81
CA LEU A 47 17.18 -4.73 -10.68
C LEU A 47 18.28 -5.78 -10.54
N ASP A 48 19.05 -5.66 -9.45
CA ASP A 48 20.26 -6.45 -9.24
C ASP A 48 19.95 -7.86 -8.73
N ASN A 49 18.76 -8.11 -8.18
CA ASN A 49 18.39 -9.39 -7.59
C ASN A 49 16.96 -9.81 -7.98
N TYR A 50 16.87 -10.51 -9.11
CA TYR A 50 15.62 -11.01 -9.67
C TYR A 50 14.79 -11.86 -8.69
N LEU A 51 15.42 -12.57 -7.76
CA LEU A 51 14.70 -13.36 -6.74
C LEU A 51 13.98 -12.44 -5.75
N VAL A 52 14.67 -11.42 -5.24
CA VAL A 52 14.08 -10.45 -4.30
C VAL A 52 13.00 -9.63 -5.01
N ASP A 53 13.27 -9.17 -6.23
CA ASP A 53 12.30 -8.41 -7.02
C ASP A 53 11.04 -9.24 -7.30
N GLY A 54 11.21 -10.53 -7.63
CA GLY A 54 10.11 -11.48 -7.79
C GLY A 54 9.28 -11.66 -6.52
N LEU A 55 9.93 -11.80 -5.36
CA LEU A 55 9.24 -11.91 -4.07
C LEU A 55 8.45 -10.64 -3.72
N VAL A 56 8.98 -9.46 -4.02
CA VAL A 56 8.26 -8.19 -3.82
C VAL A 56 7.02 -8.10 -4.71
N LEU A 57 7.10 -8.57 -5.96
CA LEU A 57 5.94 -8.64 -6.85
C LEU A 57 4.88 -9.64 -6.36
N VAL A 58 5.31 -10.81 -5.87
CA VAL A 58 4.40 -11.80 -5.28
C VAL A 58 3.73 -11.22 -4.03
N ALA A 59 4.47 -10.54 -3.15
CA ALA A 59 3.89 -9.89 -1.97
C ALA A 59 2.85 -8.82 -2.37
N ALA A 60 3.14 -8.02 -3.40
CA ALA A 60 2.21 -7.03 -3.94
C ALA A 60 0.94 -7.69 -4.53
N PHE A 61 1.08 -8.83 -5.20
CA PHE A 61 -0.03 -9.61 -5.72
C PHE A 61 -0.88 -10.19 -4.58
N VAL A 62 -0.26 -10.81 -3.58
CA VAL A 62 -0.95 -11.39 -2.40
C VAL A 62 -1.73 -10.30 -1.65
N PHE A 63 -1.14 -9.12 -1.46
CA PHE A 63 -1.84 -8.00 -0.82
C PHE A 63 -3.02 -7.49 -1.67
N GLY A 64 -2.85 -7.45 -2.99
CA GLY A 64 -3.93 -7.10 -3.90
C GLY A 64 -5.08 -8.10 -3.85
N LEU A 65 -4.76 -9.39 -3.86
CA LEU A 65 -5.71 -10.48 -3.73
C LEU A 65 -6.43 -10.44 -2.38
N PHE A 66 -5.69 -10.27 -1.29
CA PHE A 66 -6.24 -10.06 0.05
C PHE A 66 -7.29 -8.94 0.04
N SER A 67 -6.93 -7.75 -0.46
CA SER A 67 -7.83 -6.59 -0.50
C SER A 67 -9.11 -6.87 -1.29
N VAL A 68 -8.99 -7.49 -2.47
CA VAL A 68 -10.14 -7.82 -3.32
C VAL A 68 -11.03 -8.90 -2.70
N LEU A 69 -10.46 -9.91 -2.05
CA LEU A 69 -11.21 -10.94 -1.35
C LEU A 69 -11.88 -10.41 -0.08
N SER A 70 -11.21 -9.53 0.68
CA SER A 70 -11.79 -8.92 1.88
C SER A 70 -13.06 -8.13 1.57
N LYS A 71 -13.16 -7.52 0.38
CA LYS A 71 -14.38 -6.85 -0.09
C LYS A 71 -15.56 -7.82 -0.27
N LYS A 72 -15.33 -9.09 -0.63
CA LYS A 72 -16.39 -10.10 -0.78
C LYS A 72 -16.94 -10.61 0.55
N ILE A 73 -16.15 -10.52 1.61
CA ILE A 73 -16.51 -11.11 2.90
C ILE A 73 -17.55 -10.24 3.61
N ARG A 74 -18.70 -10.85 3.92
CA ARG A 74 -19.86 -10.19 4.54
C ARG A 74 -19.79 -10.04 6.05
N LEU A 75 -18.70 -10.47 6.67
CA LEU A 75 -18.49 -10.27 8.11
C LEU A 75 -18.39 -8.78 8.44
N GLU A 76 -18.76 -8.46 9.69
CA GLU A 76 -18.51 -7.17 10.29
C GLU A 76 -16.99 -6.86 10.25
N GLN A 77 -16.64 -5.59 10.11
CA GLN A 77 -15.27 -5.16 9.78
C GLN A 77 -14.29 -5.40 10.93
N TYR A 78 -14.69 -5.14 12.18
CA TYR A 78 -13.86 -5.43 13.35
C TYR A 78 -13.65 -6.94 13.50
N THR A 79 -14.71 -7.72 13.32
CA THR A 79 -14.63 -9.20 13.35
C THR A 79 -13.66 -9.73 12.31
N LEU A 80 -13.76 -9.24 11.06
CA LEU A 80 -12.89 -9.64 9.97
C LEU A 80 -11.43 -9.30 10.25
N LEU A 81 -11.16 -8.09 10.74
CA LEU A 81 -9.81 -7.63 11.06
C LEU A 81 -9.22 -8.39 12.24
N THR A 82 -10.01 -8.72 13.27
CA THR A 82 -9.55 -9.56 14.39
C THR A 82 -9.06 -10.91 13.89
N ILE A 83 -9.80 -11.55 12.98
CA ILE A 83 -9.38 -12.83 12.37
C ILE A 83 -8.07 -12.64 11.59
N TYR A 84 -7.98 -11.59 10.76
CA TYR A 84 -6.76 -11.32 9.98
C TYR A 84 -5.53 -11.06 10.86
N PHE A 85 -5.65 -10.23 11.89
CA PHE A 85 -4.51 -9.94 12.75
C PHE A 85 -4.14 -11.11 13.67
N LEU A 86 -5.11 -11.91 14.13
CA LEU A 86 -4.81 -13.14 14.88
C LEU A 86 -4.07 -14.16 14.01
N THR A 87 -4.58 -14.42 12.80
CA THR A 87 -3.93 -15.34 11.85
C THR A 87 -2.54 -14.83 11.45
N ALA A 88 -2.39 -13.54 11.19
CA ALA A 88 -1.11 -12.91 10.91
C ALA A 88 -0.14 -13.00 12.10
N THR A 89 -0.63 -12.84 13.34
CA THR A 89 0.18 -12.98 14.56
C THR A 89 0.71 -14.40 14.71
N VAL A 90 -0.14 -15.41 14.53
CA VAL A 90 0.27 -16.82 14.57
C VAL A 90 1.27 -17.14 13.45
N ALA A 91 1.00 -16.69 12.21
CA ALA A 91 1.90 -16.90 11.08
C ALA A 91 3.25 -16.19 11.28
N ALA A 92 3.25 -14.96 11.82
CA ALA A 92 4.47 -14.22 12.13
C ALA A 92 5.26 -14.90 13.25
N LEU A 93 4.60 -15.44 14.28
CA LEU A 93 5.26 -16.20 15.34
C LEU A 93 5.93 -17.46 14.78
N ILE A 94 5.24 -18.24 13.95
CA ILE A 94 5.81 -19.42 13.29
C ILE A 94 7.00 -19.01 12.40
N SER A 95 6.84 -17.98 11.58
CA SER A 95 7.93 -17.47 10.73
C SER A 95 9.14 -17.02 11.53
N MET A 96 8.93 -16.35 12.67
CA MET A 96 10.01 -15.91 13.55
C MET A 96 10.74 -17.11 14.17
N LEU A 97 10.03 -18.15 14.60
CA LEU A 97 10.65 -19.35 15.18
C LEU A 97 11.45 -20.18 14.15
N LEU A 98 11.04 -20.14 12.87
CA LEU A 98 11.71 -20.90 11.80
C LEU A 98 12.89 -20.15 11.18
N LEU A 99 12.77 -18.84 11.01
CA LEU A 99 13.70 -18.02 10.21
C LEU A 99 14.54 -17.06 11.04
N SER A 100 14.21 -16.90 12.32
CA SER A 100 14.84 -15.91 13.21
C SER A 100 14.91 -16.45 14.66
N GLN A 101 15.25 -15.58 15.60
CA GLN A 101 15.22 -15.86 17.02
C GLN A 101 14.32 -14.85 17.74
N PHE A 102 13.66 -15.30 18.80
CA PHE A 102 12.88 -14.41 19.64
C PHE A 102 13.82 -13.41 20.34
N ALA A 103 13.54 -12.12 20.16
CA ALA A 103 14.25 -11.04 20.82
C ALA A 103 13.25 -10.11 21.51
N TRP A 104 13.57 -9.73 22.74
CA TRP A 104 12.77 -8.73 23.45
C TRP A 104 12.91 -7.35 22.77
N PRO A 105 11.83 -6.56 22.70
CA PRO A 105 11.90 -5.20 22.22
C PRO A 105 12.93 -4.39 23.01
N ILE A 106 13.70 -3.56 22.30
CA ILE A 106 14.60 -2.59 22.91
C ILE A 106 13.77 -1.68 23.83
N LYS A 107 14.31 -1.31 25.02
CA LYS A 107 13.58 -0.58 26.09
C LYS A 107 12.81 0.66 25.61
N ASN A 108 13.27 1.32 24.54
CA ASN A 108 12.66 2.54 24.00
C ASN A 108 11.78 2.30 22.75
N ALA A 109 11.68 1.06 22.26
CA ALA A 109 10.90 0.72 21.08
C ALA A 109 9.43 0.42 21.38
N LEU A 110 9.08 0.13 22.65
CA LEU A 110 7.74 -0.34 23.02
C LEU A 110 6.65 0.67 22.63
N LEU A 111 6.87 1.96 22.90
CA LEU A 111 5.92 3.01 22.52
C LEU A 111 5.74 3.07 21.00
N LEU A 112 6.82 3.00 20.23
CA LEU A 112 6.77 3.02 18.77
C LEU A 112 6.05 1.80 18.19
N ILE A 113 6.27 0.62 18.78
CA ILE A 113 5.58 -0.63 18.42
C ILE A 113 4.07 -0.49 18.68
N LEU A 114 3.68 0.05 19.84
CA LEU A 114 2.26 0.28 20.17
C LEU A 114 1.61 1.30 19.23
N VAL A 115 2.30 2.40 18.92
CA VAL A 115 1.81 3.40 17.96
C VAL A 115 1.68 2.80 16.56
N ASN A 116 2.64 2.00 16.11
CA ASN A 116 2.58 1.31 14.82
C ASN A 116 1.42 0.28 14.79
N GLY A 117 1.26 -0.52 15.84
CA GLY A 117 0.17 -1.48 15.94
C GLY A 117 -1.20 -0.80 15.92
N LEU A 118 -1.39 0.26 16.71
CA LEU A 118 -2.69 0.89 16.85
C LEU A 118 -3.07 1.77 15.65
N PHE A 119 -2.17 2.66 15.21
CA PHE A 119 -2.48 3.63 14.17
C PHE A 119 -2.17 3.11 12.76
N VAL A 120 -0.99 2.54 12.57
CA VAL A 120 -0.51 2.13 11.23
C VAL A 120 -1.13 0.81 10.79
N ASN A 121 -1.55 -0.06 11.72
CA ASN A 121 -2.20 -1.32 11.41
C ASN A 121 -3.67 -1.36 11.85
N GLY A 122 -4.00 -0.97 13.08
CA GLY A 122 -5.38 -1.02 13.59
C GLY A 122 -6.33 -0.08 12.85
N PHE A 123 -6.20 1.23 13.09
CA PHE A 123 -7.12 2.21 12.52
C PHE A 123 -7.04 2.28 10.99
N SER A 124 -5.83 2.23 10.42
CA SER A 124 -5.65 2.28 8.97
C SER A 124 -6.38 1.14 8.25
N TYR A 125 -6.32 -0.10 8.76
CA TYR A 125 -6.99 -1.23 8.12
C TYR A 125 -8.49 -1.20 8.33
N ILE A 126 -8.98 -0.65 9.45
CA ILE A 126 -10.42 -0.38 9.63
C ILE A 126 -10.90 0.55 8.51
N PHE A 127 -10.21 1.66 8.28
CA PHE A 127 -10.57 2.59 7.19
C PHE A 127 -10.39 1.97 5.81
N TRP A 128 -9.35 1.16 5.60
CA TRP A 128 -9.09 0.47 4.35
C TRP A 128 -10.23 -0.49 3.98
N ILE A 129 -10.61 -1.38 4.90
CA ILE A 129 -11.71 -2.33 4.68
C ILE A 129 -13.05 -1.58 4.55
N LYS A 130 -13.26 -0.49 5.30
CA LYS A 130 -14.44 0.39 5.12
C LYS A 130 -14.50 0.95 3.71
N ALA A 131 -13.41 1.53 3.21
CA ALA A 131 -13.34 2.10 1.88
C ALA A 131 -13.59 1.03 0.79
N LEU A 132 -12.95 -0.12 0.90
CA LEU A 132 -13.15 -1.24 -0.03
C LEU A 132 -14.60 -1.75 -0.05
N LYS A 133 -15.28 -1.77 1.10
CA LYS A 133 -16.69 -2.18 1.15
C LYS A 133 -17.64 -1.08 0.65
N ALA A 134 -17.29 0.20 0.83
CA ALA A 134 -18.13 1.34 0.46
C ALA A 134 -18.07 1.72 -1.03
N ALA A 135 -16.95 1.48 -1.72
CA ALA A 135 -16.75 1.85 -3.12
C ALA A 135 -16.05 0.75 -3.92
N GLU A 136 -16.08 0.83 -5.25
CA GLU A 136 -15.37 -0.12 -6.11
C GLU A 136 -13.87 -0.18 -5.77
N ALA A 137 -13.29 -1.38 -5.72
CA ALA A 137 -11.90 -1.57 -5.35
C ALA A 137 -10.96 -0.88 -6.36
N SER A 138 -11.34 -0.90 -7.64
CA SER A 138 -10.66 -0.16 -8.71
C SER A 138 -10.73 1.36 -8.55
N PHE A 139 -11.75 1.89 -7.86
CA PHE A 139 -11.84 3.30 -7.52
C PHE A 139 -10.96 3.67 -6.31
N VAL A 140 -10.91 2.81 -5.29
CA VAL A 140 -10.16 3.09 -4.05
C VAL A 140 -8.65 2.94 -4.23
N ALA A 141 -8.20 1.95 -5.01
CA ALA A 141 -6.78 1.60 -5.13
C ALA A 141 -5.85 2.78 -5.51
N PRO A 142 -6.17 3.63 -6.51
CA PRO A 142 -5.27 4.72 -6.91
C PRO A 142 -4.99 5.76 -5.83
N PHE A 143 -5.89 5.96 -4.85
CA PHE A 143 -5.69 6.92 -3.77
C PHE A 143 -4.48 6.59 -2.89
N VAL A 144 -4.06 5.33 -2.87
CA VAL A 144 -2.91 4.89 -2.07
C VAL A 144 -1.59 5.41 -2.65
N PHE A 145 -1.58 5.81 -3.92
CA PHE A 145 -0.42 6.48 -4.50
C PHE A 145 -0.13 7.84 -3.85
N LEU A 146 -1.06 8.42 -3.07
CA LEU A 146 -0.79 9.61 -2.26
C LEU A 146 0.18 9.34 -1.11
N THR A 147 0.21 8.12 -0.56
CA THR A 147 1.02 7.77 0.61
C THR A 147 2.52 8.10 0.46
N PRO A 148 3.24 7.63 -0.58
CA PRO A 148 4.66 7.96 -0.76
C PRO A 148 4.90 9.46 -1.01
N VAL A 149 3.95 10.16 -1.62
CA VAL A 149 4.06 11.61 -1.85
C VAL A 149 3.95 12.37 -0.52
N LEU A 150 2.95 12.03 0.30
CA LEU A 150 2.77 12.62 1.63
C LEU A 150 3.95 12.26 2.55
N ALA A 151 4.49 11.06 2.43
CA ALA A 151 5.71 10.65 3.14
C ALA A 151 6.91 11.53 2.75
N ALA A 152 7.08 11.84 1.45
CA ALA A 152 8.13 12.75 1.00
C ALA A 152 7.95 14.16 1.56
N VAL A 153 6.72 14.69 1.57
CA VAL A 153 6.41 16.00 2.19
C VAL A 153 6.74 15.98 3.69
N TYR A 154 6.40 14.89 4.39
CA TYR A 154 6.73 14.72 5.80
C TYR A 154 8.25 14.75 6.04
N LEU A 155 9.05 14.06 5.22
CA LEU A 155 10.51 14.09 5.30
C LEU A 155 11.09 15.48 5.05
N ILE A 156 10.54 16.22 4.10
CA ILE A 156 10.97 17.60 3.83
C ILE A 156 10.71 18.50 5.03
N VAL A 157 9.49 18.46 5.58
CA VAL A 157 9.06 19.38 6.65
C VAL A 157 9.77 19.07 7.97
N PHE A 158 9.85 17.79 8.35
CA PHE A 158 10.34 17.39 9.68
C PHE A 158 11.81 16.97 9.70
N PHE A 159 12.34 16.47 8.59
CA PHE A 159 13.73 15.99 8.48
C PHE A 159 14.61 16.89 7.62
N GLN A 160 14.09 18.03 7.15
CA GLN A 160 14.82 19.02 6.35
C GLN A 160 15.44 18.40 5.08
N GLU A 161 14.80 17.38 4.49
CA GLU A 161 15.23 16.84 3.20
C GLU A 161 15.13 17.90 2.11
N SER A 162 16.05 17.83 1.14
CA SER A 162 16.10 18.76 0.01
C SER A 162 14.82 18.69 -0.82
N LEU A 163 14.18 19.85 -1.02
CA LEU A 163 13.02 20.01 -1.90
C LEU A 163 13.45 19.86 -3.36
N LEU A 164 13.14 18.70 -3.94
CA LEU A 164 13.33 18.47 -5.37
C LEU A 164 12.05 18.85 -6.14
N PRO A 165 12.16 19.54 -7.30
CA PRO A 165 11.01 19.87 -8.15
C PRO A 165 10.17 18.65 -8.54
N VAL A 166 10.82 17.48 -8.65
CA VAL A 166 10.19 16.21 -8.98
C VAL A 166 9.11 15.80 -7.96
N TYR A 167 9.24 16.20 -6.69
CA TYR A 167 8.23 15.92 -5.68
C TYR A 167 6.92 16.68 -5.93
N GLY A 168 7.01 17.94 -6.39
CA GLY A 168 5.84 18.73 -6.78
C GLY A 168 5.14 18.14 -8.01
N ILE A 169 5.92 17.73 -9.02
CA ILE A 169 5.39 17.07 -10.22
C ILE A 169 4.74 15.73 -9.85
N GLY A 170 5.37 14.94 -9.00
CA GLY A 170 4.83 13.67 -8.51
C GLY A 170 3.52 13.85 -7.77
N LEU A 171 3.43 14.84 -6.88
CA LEU A 171 2.19 15.19 -6.19
C LEU A 171 1.08 15.60 -7.15
N ALA A 172 1.36 16.51 -8.08
CA ALA A 172 0.39 16.94 -9.07
C ALA A 172 -0.13 15.76 -9.90
N THR A 173 0.78 14.88 -10.34
CA THR A 173 0.43 13.68 -11.13
C THR A 173 -0.50 12.74 -10.35
N VAL A 174 -0.22 12.46 -9.07
CA VAL A 174 -1.06 11.59 -8.24
C VAL A 174 -2.42 12.24 -7.94
N VAL A 175 -2.48 13.56 -7.72
CA VAL A 175 -3.75 14.27 -7.53
C VAL A 175 -4.61 14.22 -8.79
N VAL A 176 -4.02 14.48 -9.97
CA VAL A 176 -4.71 14.39 -11.25
C VAL A 176 -5.21 12.96 -11.51
N ALA A 177 -4.41 11.95 -11.19
CA ALA A 177 -4.82 10.55 -11.25
C ALA A 177 -6.11 10.30 -10.44
N GLY A 178 -6.12 10.71 -9.17
CA GLY A 178 -7.29 10.56 -8.30
C GLY A 178 -8.54 11.29 -8.82
N LEU A 179 -8.38 12.47 -9.41
CA LEU A 179 -9.49 13.24 -10.02
C LEU A 179 -10.03 12.57 -11.28
N LEU A 180 -9.15 12.01 -12.10
CA LEU A 180 -9.50 11.32 -13.35
C LEU A 180 -10.26 10.02 -13.09
N ASN A 181 -10.14 9.45 -11.89
CA ASN A 181 -10.80 8.20 -11.50
C ASN A 181 -12.33 8.30 -11.28
N ARG A 182 -12.92 9.49 -11.42
CA ARG A 182 -14.38 9.73 -11.35
C ARG A 182 -15.11 9.32 -12.64
#